data_AF-A0A7W5IJR4-F1
#
_entry.id   AF-A0A7W5IJR4-F1
#
_cell.length_a   1.000
_cell.length_b   1.000
_cell.length_c   1.000
_cell.angle_alpha   90.00
_cell.angle_beta   90.00
_cell.angle_gamma   90.00
#
_symmetry.space_group_name_H-M   'P 1'
#
loop_
_entity.id
_entity.type
_entity.pdbx_description
1 polymer ?
#
loop_
_entity_poly.entity_id
_entity_poly.type
_entity_poly.pdbx_seq_one_letter_code
_entity_poly.pdbx_strand_id
1 'polypeptide(L)'
;MKTNWKLIREVLNAAIDSCERLELAGYAEEHRSRSLQVGSRHVSVQEFLTSAWTLPENVRYEVIRVRHDRNLDLPYVPETARTLTAVAAACAELVDAGDMPSAESHMLGMIDWYRNHFDRYVQRAISAAP
;
A
#
# COMPACT_ATOMS: atom_id res chain seq x y z
N MET A 1 10.42 -19.63 -0.75
CA MET A 1 9.21 -19.34 0.05
C MET A 1 8.13 -18.81 -0.89
N LYS A 2 6.88 -19.28 -0.80
CA LYS A 2 5.79 -18.78 -1.65
C LYS A 2 5.21 -17.50 -1.03
N THR A 3 5.13 -16.42 -1.80
CA THR A 3 4.52 -15.17 -1.34
C THR A 3 3.06 -15.39 -0.98
N ASN A 4 2.64 -14.95 0.22
CA ASN A 4 1.23 -14.96 0.60
C ASN A 4 0.52 -13.72 0.03
N TRP A 5 0.16 -13.78 -1.25
CA TRP A 5 -0.51 -12.69 -1.94
C TRP A 5 -1.87 -12.31 -1.35
N LYS A 6 -2.57 -13.26 -0.71
CA LYS A 6 -3.84 -13.01 -0.04
C LYS A 6 -3.66 -12.04 1.13
N LEU A 7 -2.69 -12.31 2.00
CA LEU A 7 -2.38 -11.44 3.14
C LEU A 7 -1.96 -10.03 2.69
N ILE A 8 -1.12 -9.93 1.66
CA ILE A 8 -0.69 -8.62 1.13
C ILE A 8 -1.90 -7.81 0.65
N ARG A 9 -2.81 -8.45 -0.09
CA ARG A 9 -4.04 -7.79 -0.58
C ARG A 9 -4.95 -7.38 0.58
N GLU A 10 -5.13 -8.23 1.59
CA GLU A 10 -5.95 -7.93 2.76
C GLU A 10 -5.41 -6.72 3.54
N VAL A 11 -4.10 -6.65 3.76
CA VAL A 11 -3.47 -5.50 4.45
C VAL A 11 -3.63 -4.21 3.65
N LEU A 12 -3.35 -4.25 2.34
CA LEU A 12 -3.48 -3.07 1.48
C LEU A 12 -4.93 -2.60 1.39
N ASN A 13 -5.89 -3.50 1.19
CA ASN A 13 -7.30 -3.15 1.14
C ASN A 13 -7.79 -2.59 2.47
N ALA A 14 -7.38 -3.14 3.61
CA ALA A 14 -7.76 -2.60 4.92
C ALA A 14 -7.27 -1.15 5.12
N ALA A 15 -6.07 -0.82 4.61
CA ALA A 15 -5.57 0.55 4.61
C ALA A 15 -6.37 1.45 3.67
N ILE A 16 -6.66 1.01 2.44
CA ILE A 16 -7.50 1.73 1.47
C ILE A 16 -8.88 2.01 2.06
N ASP A 17 -9.58 0.99 2.56
CA ASP A 17 -10.90 1.10 3.19
C ASP A 17 -10.88 2.11 4.37
N SER A 18 -9.76 2.17 5.11
CA SER A 18 -9.60 3.12 6.22
C SER A 18 -9.42 4.55 5.73
N CYS A 19 -8.66 4.76 4.65
CA CYS A 19 -8.53 6.07 4.00
C CYS A 19 -9.86 6.54 3.43
N GLU A 20 -10.59 5.68 2.70
CA GLU A 20 -11.92 5.99 2.17
C GLU A 20 -12.91 6.38 3.27
N ARG A 21 -12.89 5.65 4.41
CA ARG A 21 -13.73 5.98 5.57
C ARG A 21 -13.35 7.31 6.22
N LEU A 22 -12.05 7.67 6.25
CA LEU A 22 -11.59 8.95 6.78
C LEU A 22 -12.10 10.10 5.91
N GLU A 23 -12.05 9.96 4.58
CA GLU A 23 -12.60 10.93 3.63
C GLU A 23 -14.13 11.04 3.75
N LEU A 24 -14.85 9.91 3.78
CA LEU A 24 -16.30 9.89 3.98
C LEU A 24 -16.74 10.51 5.31
N ALA A 25 -15.91 10.44 6.34
CA ALA A 25 -16.15 11.12 7.62
C ALA A 25 -15.97 12.65 7.55
N GLY A 26 -15.55 13.19 6.40
CA GLY A 26 -15.30 14.61 6.21
C GLY A 26 -14.10 15.10 7.00
N TYR A 27 -13.03 14.31 7.09
CA TYR A 27 -11.82 14.74 7.79
C TYR A 27 -11.31 16.08 7.25
N ALA A 28 -10.94 16.97 8.16
CA ALA A 28 -10.40 18.29 7.89
C ALA A 28 -9.34 18.61 8.95
N GLU A 29 -8.43 19.54 8.68
CA GLU A 29 -7.32 19.86 9.58
C GLU A 29 -7.79 20.29 10.98
N GLU A 30 -8.90 21.01 11.08
CA GLU A 30 -9.54 21.41 12.34
C GLU A 30 -10.00 20.23 13.21
N HIS A 31 -10.13 19.02 12.64
CA HIS A 31 -10.50 17.81 13.37
C HIS A 31 -9.33 17.20 14.15
N ARG A 32 -8.08 17.57 13.84
CA ARG A 32 -6.87 16.95 14.44
C ARG A 32 -6.84 16.99 15.97
N SER A 33 -7.36 18.05 16.58
CA SER A 33 -7.39 18.24 18.04
C SER A 33 -8.60 17.57 18.70
N ARG A 34 -9.59 17.10 17.93
CA ARG A 34 -10.73 16.36 18.49
C ARG A 34 -10.22 15.05 19.07
N SER A 35 -10.75 14.68 20.22
CA SER A 35 -10.28 13.52 20.97
C SER A 35 -11.43 12.75 21.58
N LEU A 36 -11.20 11.47 21.78
CA LEU A 36 -12.15 10.56 22.43
C LEU A 36 -11.44 9.67 23.45
N GLN A 37 -12.23 9.10 24.35
CA GLN A 37 -11.74 8.13 25.30
C GLN A 37 -11.65 6.74 24.65
N VAL A 38 -10.46 6.15 24.66
CA VAL A 38 -10.18 4.79 24.15
C VAL A 38 -9.58 3.99 25.30
N GLY A 39 -10.40 3.17 25.95
CA GLY A 39 -10.02 2.49 27.19
C GLY A 39 -9.65 3.51 28.28
N SER A 40 -8.45 3.41 28.83
CA SER A 40 -7.95 4.35 29.86
C SER A 40 -7.26 5.60 29.29
N ARG A 41 -7.11 5.72 27.97
CA ARG A 41 -6.37 6.82 27.34
C ARG A 41 -7.31 7.76 26.59
N HIS A 42 -7.05 9.05 26.70
CA HIS A 42 -7.63 10.04 25.82
C HIS A 42 -6.75 10.14 24.57
N VAL A 43 -7.34 9.96 23.39
CA VAL A 43 -6.61 9.87 22.12
C VAL A 43 -7.24 10.85 21.12
N SER A 44 -6.40 11.69 20.53
CA SER A 44 -6.77 12.64 19.49
C SER A 44 -6.81 12.00 18.11
N VAL A 45 -7.55 12.62 17.18
CA VAL A 45 -7.53 12.26 15.75
C VAL A 45 -6.10 12.29 15.21
N GLN A 46 -5.30 13.30 15.57
CA GLN A 46 -3.90 13.38 15.15
C GLN A 46 -3.08 12.18 15.59
N GLU A 47 -3.29 11.66 16.81
CA GLU A 47 -2.58 10.46 17.28
C GLU A 47 -2.99 9.19 16.53
N PHE A 48 -4.27 9.07 16.18
CA PHE A 48 -4.74 7.98 15.31
C PHE A 48 -4.09 8.04 13.93
N LEU A 49 -4.09 9.22 13.30
CA LEU A 49 -3.47 9.42 11.99
C LEU A 49 -1.96 9.17 12.05
N THR A 50 -1.29 9.66 13.10
CA THR A 50 0.13 9.39 13.34
C THR A 50 0.43 7.91 13.45
N SER A 51 -0.41 7.18 14.17
CA SER A 51 -0.29 5.72 14.27
C SER A 51 -0.50 5.04 12.91
N ALA A 52 -1.42 5.53 12.08
CA ALA A 52 -1.73 4.95 10.77
C ALA A 52 -0.54 4.96 9.81
N TRP A 53 0.30 6.00 9.80
CA TRP A 53 1.50 6.02 8.94
C TRP A 53 2.78 5.50 9.61
N THR A 54 2.88 5.50 10.95
CA THR A 54 4.05 4.96 11.67
C THR A 54 3.99 3.45 11.89
N LEU A 55 2.80 2.87 12.07
CA LEU A 55 2.63 1.42 12.28
C LEU A 55 3.20 0.58 11.12
N PRO A 56 2.92 0.88 9.83
CA PRO A 56 3.48 0.14 8.72
C PRO A 56 5.01 0.17 8.68
N GLU A 57 5.63 1.29 9.06
CA GLU A 57 7.09 1.40 9.16
C GLU A 57 7.65 0.46 10.23
N ASN A 58 7.06 0.46 11.43
CA ASN A 58 7.46 -0.43 12.52
C ASN A 58 7.32 -1.91 12.11
N VAL A 59 6.19 -2.27 11.52
CA VAL A 59 5.95 -3.64 11.01
C VAL A 59 6.97 -4.02 9.95
N ARG A 60 7.35 -3.09 9.06
CA ARG A 60 8.40 -3.32 8.05
C ARG A 60 9.73 -3.70 8.69
N TYR A 61 10.16 -2.97 9.72
CA TYR A 61 11.41 -3.30 10.44
C TYR A 61 11.33 -4.65 11.15
N GLU A 62 10.19 -5.00 11.76
CA GLU A 62 10.02 -6.31 12.39
C GLU A 62 10.06 -7.44 11.35
N VAL A 63 9.45 -7.27 10.18
CA VAL A 63 9.55 -8.25 9.08
C VAL A 63 11.00 -8.44 8.63
N ILE A 64 11.77 -7.36 8.53
CA ILE A 64 13.20 -7.43 8.19
C ILE A 64 13.98 -8.18 9.27
N ARG A 65 13.75 -7.86 10.56
CA ARG A 65 14.41 -8.53 11.68
C ARG A 65 14.09 -10.03 11.73
N VAL A 66 12.81 -10.40 11.62
CA VAL A 66 12.38 -11.81 11.60
C VAL A 66 13.01 -12.57 10.43
N ARG A 67 13.21 -11.92 9.28
CA ARG A 67 13.90 -12.53 8.14
C ARG A 67 15.39 -12.72 8.42
N HIS A 68 16.05 -11.71 8.97
CA HIS A 68 17.45 -11.79 9.37
C HIS A 68 17.70 -12.92 10.38
N ASP A 69 16.90 -12.97 11.46
CA ASP A 69 16.99 -13.99 12.51
C ASP A 69 16.80 -15.42 11.97
N ARG A 70 16.10 -15.55 10.83
CA ARG A 70 15.87 -16.83 10.14
C ARG A 70 16.85 -17.11 9.00
N ASN A 71 17.86 -16.27 8.80
CA ASN A 71 18.78 -16.31 7.64
C ASN A 71 18.04 -16.30 6.29
N LEU A 72 16.95 -15.54 6.20
CA LEU A 72 16.11 -15.34 5.00
C LEU A 72 16.27 -13.93 4.41
N ASP A 73 17.41 -13.31 4.66
CA ASP A 73 17.76 -12.05 4.03
C ASP A 73 17.85 -12.22 2.52
N LEU A 74 17.32 -11.22 1.81
CA LEU A 74 17.37 -11.21 0.36
C LEU A 74 18.55 -10.33 -0.05
N PRO A 75 19.41 -10.80 -0.96
CA PRO A 75 20.58 -10.04 -1.40
C PRO A 75 20.20 -8.76 -2.15
N TYR A 76 18.97 -8.68 -2.66
CA TYR A 76 18.41 -7.50 -3.30
C TYR A 76 16.88 -7.48 -3.14
N VAL A 77 16.25 -6.34 -3.43
CA VAL A 77 14.78 -6.20 -3.43
C VAL A 77 14.20 -6.89 -4.67
N PRO A 78 13.37 -7.94 -4.55
CA PRO A 78 12.80 -8.64 -5.69
C PRO A 78 11.97 -7.74 -6.60
N GLU A 79 11.90 -8.09 -7.88
CA GLU A 79 11.19 -7.35 -8.92
C GLU A 79 9.73 -7.12 -8.54
N THR A 80 9.06 -8.15 -8.02
CA THR A 80 7.64 -8.05 -7.62
C THR A 80 7.42 -7.09 -6.45
N ALA A 81 8.37 -6.98 -5.51
CA ALA A 81 8.29 -6.00 -4.43
C ALA A 81 8.53 -4.58 -4.96
N ARG A 82 9.50 -4.39 -5.87
CA ARG A 82 9.74 -3.10 -6.54
C ARG A 82 8.50 -2.62 -7.30
N THR A 83 7.89 -3.52 -8.08
CA THR A 83 6.65 -3.25 -8.81
C THR A 83 5.54 -2.79 -7.87
N LEU A 84 5.30 -3.53 -6.78
CA LEU A 84 4.24 -3.19 -5.84
C LEU A 84 4.46 -1.82 -5.18
N THR A 85 5.69 -1.53 -4.75
CA THR A 85 6.02 -0.22 -4.17
C THR A 85 5.86 0.93 -5.16
N ALA A 86 6.30 0.75 -6.41
CA ALA A 86 6.15 1.78 -7.44
C ALA A 86 4.67 2.05 -7.78
N VAL A 87 3.85 1.00 -7.86
CA VAL A 87 2.40 1.14 -8.07
C VAL A 87 1.74 1.84 -6.89
N ALA A 88 2.06 1.43 -5.65
CA ALA A 88 1.52 2.07 -4.45
C ALA A 88 1.87 3.56 -4.39
N ALA A 89 3.10 3.94 -4.74
CA ALA A 89 3.51 5.33 -4.83
C ALA A 89 2.72 6.10 -5.90
N ALA A 90 2.55 5.55 -7.10
CA ALA A 90 1.74 6.17 -8.14
C ALA A 90 0.27 6.35 -7.73
N CYS A 91 -0.32 5.36 -7.05
CA CYS A 91 -1.67 5.46 -6.52
C CYS A 91 -1.80 6.50 -5.40
N ALA A 92 -0.76 6.69 -4.58
CA ALA A 92 -0.77 7.68 -3.50
C ALA A 92 -0.91 9.11 -4.03
N GLU A 93 -0.39 9.42 -5.22
CA GLU A 93 -0.55 10.71 -5.89
C GLU A 93 -2.00 11.02 -6.33
N LEU A 94 -2.91 10.04 -6.27
CA LEU A 94 -4.34 10.26 -6.55
C LEU A 94 -5.13 10.68 -5.30
N VAL A 95 -4.60 10.43 -4.10
CA VAL A 95 -5.29 10.74 -2.85
C VAL A 95 -5.40 12.27 -2.73
N ASP A 96 -6.63 12.77 -2.54
CA ASP A 96 -6.95 14.20 -2.48
C ASP A 96 -6.51 15.02 -3.72
N ALA A 97 -6.31 14.35 -4.88
CA ALA A 97 -5.91 15.03 -6.12
C ALA A 97 -7.05 15.87 -6.76
N GLY A 98 -8.26 15.85 -6.18
CA GLY A 98 -9.45 16.54 -6.70
C GLY A 98 -9.96 15.97 -8.03
N ASP A 99 -10.78 16.75 -8.74
CA ASP A 99 -11.27 16.41 -10.08
C ASP A 99 -10.13 16.56 -11.10
N MET A 100 -9.23 15.58 -11.16
CA MET A 100 -8.10 15.51 -12.10
C MET A 100 -8.45 14.62 -13.30
N PRO A 101 -9.08 15.17 -14.37
CA PRO A 101 -9.45 14.39 -15.55
C PRO A 101 -8.25 13.85 -16.35
N SER A 102 -7.02 14.32 -16.09
CA SER A 102 -5.83 13.90 -16.85
C SER A 102 -5.15 12.63 -16.32
N ALA A 103 -5.17 12.40 -15.00
CA ALA A 103 -4.42 11.29 -14.37
C ALA A 103 -5.13 9.93 -14.49
N GLU A 104 -6.47 9.92 -14.56
CA GLU A 104 -7.27 8.70 -14.71
C GLU A 104 -6.84 7.89 -15.94
N SER A 105 -6.61 8.57 -17.07
CA SER A 105 -6.16 7.94 -18.32
C SER A 105 -4.82 7.20 -18.16
N HIS A 106 -3.90 7.74 -17.35
CA HIS A 106 -2.62 7.11 -17.06
C HIS A 106 -2.77 5.87 -16.17
N MET A 107 -3.67 5.91 -15.19
CA MET A 107 -3.95 4.78 -14.30
C MET A 107 -4.64 3.64 -15.05
N LEU A 108 -5.62 3.97 -15.90
CA LEU A 108 -6.27 3.00 -16.79
C LEU A 108 -5.24 2.40 -17.77
N GLY A 109 -4.35 3.22 -18.33
CA GLY A 109 -3.26 2.76 -19.17
C GLY A 109 -2.29 1.82 -18.44
N MET A 110 -1.99 2.07 -17.16
CA MET A 110 -1.18 1.18 -16.34
C MET A 110 -1.87 -0.17 -16.10
N ILE A 111 -3.17 -0.17 -15.81
CA ILE A 111 -3.97 -1.40 -15.67
C ILE A 111 -3.94 -2.20 -16.98
N ASP A 112 -4.24 -1.55 -18.10
CA ASP A 112 -4.22 -2.17 -19.43
C ASP A 112 -2.84 -2.78 -19.75
N TRP A 113 -1.77 -2.03 -19.50
CA TRP A 113 -0.41 -2.49 -19.72
C TRP A 113 -0.10 -3.76 -18.92
N TYR A 114 -0.43 -3.81 -17.62
CA TYR A 114 -0.21 -5.02 -16.83
C TYR A 114 -0.96 -6.23 -17.39
N ARG A 115 -2.24 -6.06 -17.73
CA ARG A 115 -3.11 -7.18 -18.15
C ARG A 115 -2.81 -7.67 -19.57
N ASN A 116 -2.62 -6.74 -20.49
CA ASN A 116 -2.54 -7.05 -21.91
C ASN A 116 -1.10 -7.20 -22.41
N HIS A 117 -0.12 -6.61 -21.71
CA HIS A 117 1.28 -6.67 -22.07
C HIS A 117 2.09 -7.48 -21.07
N PHE A 118 2.18 -7.05 -19.81
CA PHE A 118 3.08 -7.70 -18.84
C PHE A 118 2.70 -9.16 -18.58
N ASP A 119 1.49 -9.41 -18.08
CA ASP A 119 1.00 -10.76 -17.72
C ASP A 119 1.14 -11.71 -18.91
N ARG A 120 0.72 -11.24 -20.10
CA ARG A 120 0.73 -12.02 -21.34
C ARG A 120 2.14 -12.32 -21.85
N TYR A 121 2.98 -11.30 -22.04
CA TYR A 121 4.27 -11.45 -22.70
C TYR A 121 5.32 -12.05 -21.78
N VAL A 122 5.31 -11.75 -20.48
CA VAL A 122 6.20 -12.39 -19.50
C VAL A 122 5.88 -13.88 -19.41
N GLN A 123 4.60 -14.25 -19.29
CA GLN A 123 4.21 -15.65 -19.28
C GLN A 123 4.65 -16.37 -20.56
N ARG A 124 4.40 -15.77 -21.74
CA ARG A 124 4.84 -16.33 -23.02
C ARG A 124 6.35 -16.50 -23.08
N ALA A 125 7.13 -15.50 -22.67
CA ALA A 125 8.59 -15.57 -22.69
C ALA A 125 9.11 -16.69 -21.78
N ILE A 126 8.53 -16.86 -20.59
CA ILE A 126 8.89 -17.94 -19.66
C ILE A 126 8.50 -19.32 -20.23
N SER A 127 7.30 -19.44 -20.80
CA SER A 127 6.81 -20.69 -21.39
C SER A 127 7.46 -21.03 -22.74
N ALA A 128 8.07 -20.06 -23.41
CA ALA A 128 8.79 -20.22 -24.67
C ALA A 128 10.28 -20.58 -24.46
N ALA A 129 10.66 -21.06 -23.27
CA ALA A 129 11.96 -21.67 -23.07
C ALA A 129 12.23 -22.73 -24.17
N PRO A 130 13.46 -22.81 -24.71
CA PRO A 130 13.79 -23.51 -25.95
C PRO A 130 13.41 -24.99 -25.98
#